data_AF-A0A2R6MB55-F1
#
_entry.id   AF-A0A2R6MB55-F1
#
_cell.length_a   1.000
_cell.length_b   1.000
_cell.length_c   1.000
_cell.angle_alpha   90.00
_cell.angle_beta   90.00
_cell.angle_gamma   90.00
#
_symmetry.space_group_name_H-M   'P 1'
#
loop_
_entity.id
_entity.type
_entity.pdbx_description
1 polymer ?
#
loop_
_entity_poly.entity_id
_entity_poly.type
_entity_poly.pdbx_seq_one_letter_code
_entity_poly.pdbx_strand_id
1 'polypeptide(L)'
;MRSVPIQPGEHGERGYVIYNDITEQTERERNLVELETALGTLLANVPVVFYAFDADGVFTRSQGQALERIGFEPGEAVGESVFDLYEHRPEIIEHCERALDGERVNATVEIDGRTFEAWYQPLREDGEVVGVVGHKYDVTEYRG
;
A
#
# COMPACT_ATOMS: atom_id res chain seq x y z
N MET A 1 -27.64 6.94 -23.27
CA MET A 1 -28.32 8.26 -23.18
C MET A 1 -29.82 8.05 -23.30
N ARG A 2 -30.58 8.18 -22.20
CA ARG A 2 -32.04 8.07 -22.20
C ARG A 2 -32.61 9.37 -21.66
N SER A 3 -33.33 10.12 -22.50
CA SER A 3 -34.00 11.37 -22.12
C SER A 3 -35.48 11.07 -21.82
N VAL A 4 -35.98 11.57 -20.70
CA VAL A 4 -37.42 11.54 -20.39
C VAL A 4 -38.00 12.92 -20.74
N PRO A 5 -39.05 12.99 -21.58
CA PRO A 5 -39.70 14.26 -21.87
C PRO A 5 -40.47 14.74 -20.63
N ILE A 6 -40.18 15.96 -20.19
CA ILE A 6 -40.94 16.64 -19.14
C ILE A 6 -42.09 17.38 -19.83
N GLN A 7 -43.31 17.24 -19.30
CA GLN A 7 -44.45 18.01 -19.83
C GLN A 7 -44.25 19.52 -19.56
N PRO A 8 -44.65 20.39 -20.51
CA PRO A 8 -44.41 21.82 -20.40
C PRO A 8 -45.20 22.43 -19.23
N GLY A 9 -44.54 23.28 -18.44
CA GLY A 9 -45.22 24.27 -17.59
C GLY A 9 -45.77 25.43 -18.42
N GLU A 10 -46.70 26.21 -17.87
CA GLU A 10 -47.54 27.21 -18.54
C GLU A 10 -46.81 28.30 -19.37
N HIS A 11 -45.48 28.34 -19.38
CA HIS A 11 -44.67 29.23 -20.21
C HIS A 11 -43.66 28.42 -21.04
N GLY A 12 -44.13 27.79 -22.12
CA GLY A 12 -43.43 27.63 -23.42
C GLY A 12 -42.05 26.98 -23.53
N GLU A 13 -41.30 26.70 -22.46
CA GLU A 13 -39.93 26.18 -22.55
C GLU A 13 -39.90 24.66 -22.38
N ARG A 14 -39.46 23.96 -23.43
CA ARG A 14 -39.19 22.52 -23.40
C ARG A 14 -37.82 22.28 -22.78
N GLY A 15 -37.78 21.98 -21.48
CA GLY A 15 -36.58 21.45 -20.81
C GLY A 15 -36.43 19.95 -21.06
N TYR A 16 -35.22 19.50 -21.38
CA TYR A 16 -34.84 18.09 -21.32
C TYR A 16 -33.98 17.87 -20.07
N VAL A 17 -34.30 16.88 -19.24
CA VAL A 17 -33.39 16.41 -18.18
C VAL A 17 -32.56 15.26 -18.72
N ILE A 18 -31.24 15.40 -18.64
CA ILE A 18 -30.29 14.34 -18.90
C ILE A 18 -29.94 13.73 -17.55
N TYR A 19 -30.30 12.46 -17.33
CA TYR A 19 -29.77 11.68 -16.23
C TYR A 19 -28.48 11.03 -16.71
N ASN A 20 -27.34 11.45 -16.16
CA ASN A 20 -26.15 10.62 -16.19
C ASN A 20 -26.34 9.53 -15.12
N ASP A 21 -26.02 8.30 -15.48
CA ASP A 21 -25.96 7.21 -14.50
C ASP A 21 -24.66 7.39 -13.69
N ILE A 22 -24.74 8.23 -12.65
CA ILE A 22 -23.60 8.56 -11.77
C ILE A 22 -23.44 7.46 -10.70
N THR A 23 -24.35 6.47 -10.67
CA THR A 23 -24.43 5.42 -9.65
C THR A 23 -23.17 4.56 -9.64
N GLU A 24 -22.73 4.10 -10.81
CA GLU A 24 -21.60 3.17 -10.93
C GLU A 24 -20.26 3.82 -10.58
N GLN A 25 -20.09 5.10 -10.92
CA GLN A 25 -18.88 5.86 -10.56
C GLN A 25 -18.85 6.16 -9.05
N THR A 26 -19.98 6.59 -8.49
CA THR A 26 -20.10 6.91 -7.06
C THR A 26 -19.85 5.68 -6.20
N GLU A 27 -20.37 4.52 -6.59
CA GLU A 27 -20.16 3.26 -5.86
C GLU A 27 -18.69 2.83 -5.88
N ARG A 28 -17.99 2.96 -7.02
CA ARG A 28 -16.55 2.66 -7.11
C ARG A 28 -15.72 3.57 -6.22
N GLU A 29 -15.95 4.89 -6.29
CA GLU A 29 -15.25 5.87 -5.47
C GLU A 29 -15.50 5.61 -3.98
N ARG A 30 -16.74 5.32 -3.60
CA ARG A 30 -17.08 5.01 -2.21
C ARG A 30 -16.39 3.74 -1.71
N ASN A 31 -16.38 2.67 -2.50
CA ASN A 31 -15.70 1.43 -2.14
C ASN A 31 -14.19 1.63 -1.98
N LEU A 32 -13.57 2.46 -2.82
CA LEU A 32 -12.14 2.81 -2.68
C LEU A 32 -11.89 3.55 -1.37
N VAL A 33 -12.68 4.58 -1.06
CA VAL A 33 -12.55 5.35 0.18
C VAL A 33 -12.75 4.46 1.41
N GLU A 34 -13.72 3.55 1.38
CA GLU A 34 -13.98 2.60 2.47
C GLU A 34 -12.78 1.66 2.68
N LEU A 35 -12.18 1.16 1.59
CA LEU A 35 -10.99 0.30 1.67
C LEU A 35 -9.75 1.05 2.16
N GLU A 36 -9.50 2.26 1.65
CA GLU A 36 -8.38 3.10 2.09
C GLU A 36 -8.49 3.47 3.57
N THR A 37 -9.70 3.79 4.04
CA THR A 37 -9.97 4.09 5.45
C THR A 37 -9.72 2.85 6.32
N ALA A 38 -10.17 1.67 5.88
CA ALA A 38 -9.95 0.42 6.58
C ALA A 38 -8.45 0.08 6.67
N LEU A 39 -7.71 0.21 5.57
CA LEU A 39 -6.26 -0.01 5.52
C LEU A 39 -5.52 0.97 6.45
N GLY A 40 -5.83 2.26 6.38
CA GLY A 40 -5.24 3.28 7.25
C GLY A 40 -5.49 3.00 8.73
N THR A 41 -6.71 2.56 9.06
CA THR A 41 -7.07 2.18 10.43
C THR A 41 -6.27 0.97 10.90
N LEU A 42 -6.11 -0.07 10.07
CA LEU A 42 -5.33 -1.25 10.41
C LEU A 42 -3.86 -0.90 10.66
N LEU A 43 -3.25 -0.13 9.75
CA LEU A 43 -1.84 0.28 9.85
C LEU A 43 -1.55 1.16 11.08
N ALA A 44 -2.53 1.92 11.57
CA ALA A 44 -2.39 2.77 12.74
C ALA A 44 -2.51 2.01 14.08
N ASN A 45 -3.22 0.88 14.11
CA ASN A 45 -3.59 0.19 15.35
C ASN A 45 -2.83 -1.11 15.62
N VAL A 46 -2.12 -1.66 14.63
CA VAL A 46 -1.35 -2.91 14.76
C VAL A 46 0.14 -2.56 14.68
N PRO A 47 1.03 -3.23 15.45
CA PRO A 47 2.47 -2.96 15.41
C PRO A 47 3.11 -3.57 14.14
N VAL A 48 2.68 -3.07 12.98
CA VAL A 48 3.18 -3.44 11.66
C VAL A 48 3.90 -2.29 10.99
N VAL A 49 4.87 -2.65 10.16
CA VAL A 49 5.39 -1.82 9.07
C VAL A 49 4.89 -2.44 7.77
N PHE A 50 4.24 -1.66 6.92
CA PHE A 50 3.94 -2.01 5.54
C PHE A 50 4.90 -1.28 4.61
N TYR A 51 5.52 -2.00 3.69
CA TYR A 51 6.48 -1.43 2.77
C TYR A 51 6.34 -2.03 1.38
N ALA A 52 6.76 -1.27 0.38
CA ALA A 52 6.93 -1.75 -0.97
C ALA A 52 8.09 -1.01 -1.64
N PHE A 53 8.81 -1.69 -2.52
CA PHE A 53 9.85 -1.11 -3.36
C PHE A 53 9.76 -1.67 -4.78
N ASP A 54 10.22 -0.89 -5.76
CA ASP A 54 10.23 -1.29 -7.17
C ASP A 54 11.37 -2.26 -7.51
N ALA A 55 11.50 -2.63 -8.79
CA ALA A 55 12.52 -3.57 -9.25
C ALA A 55 13.97 -3.11 -9.01
N ASP A 56 14.19 -1.80 -8.87
CA ASP A 56 15.50 -1.21 -8.57
C ASP A 56 15.76 -1.09 -7.06
N GLY A 57 14.80 -1.53 -6.23
CA GLY A 57 14.89 -1.46 -4.77
C GLY A 57 14.49 -0.10 -4.18
N VAL A 58 13.91 0.80 -4.97
CA VAL A 58 13.50 2.12 -4.49
C VAL A 58 12.14 2.00 -3.79
N PHE A 59 12.05 2.44 -2.54
CA PHE A 59 10.80 2.39 -1.79
C PHE A 59 9.71 3.23 -2.45
N THR A 60 8.57 2.60 -2.71
CA THR A 60 7.34 3.24 -3.22
C THR A 60 6.29 3.39 -2.12
N ARG A 61 6.40 2.62 -1.03
CA ARG A 61 5.55 2.71 0.17
C ARG A 61 6.37 2.44 1.43
N SER A 62 6.10 3.20 2.47
CA SER A 62 6.58 2.97 3.84
C SER A 62 5.54 3.52 4.81
N GLN A 63 4.80 2.67 5.50
CA GLN A 63 3.71 3.06 6.40
C GLN A 63 3.59 2.11 7.60
N GLY A 64 2.82 2.51 8.61
CA GLY A 64 2.45 1.66 9.74
C GLY A 64 3.04 2.10 11.07
N GLN A 65 2.34 1.79 12.15
CA GLN A 65 2.64 2.25 13.51
C GLN A 65 4.06 1.86 13.98
N ALA A 66 4.59 0.72 13.51
CA ALA A 66 5.89 0.26 13.99
C ALA A 66 7.09 0.98 13.35
N LEU A 67 6.89 1.85 12.34
CA LEU A 67 7.97 2.65 11.75
C LEU A 67 8.61 3.59 12.77
N GLU A 68 7.79 4.26 13.59
CA GLU A 68 8.28 5.19 14.62
C GLU A 68 9.18 4.48 15.64
N ARG A 69 8.98 3.16 15.85
CA ARG A 69 9.78 2.35 16.77
C ARG A 69 11.20 2.07 16.25
N ILE A 70 11.41 2.21 14.95
CA ILE A 70 12.69 2.08 14.26
C ILE A 70 13.16 3.40 13.66
N GLY A 71 12.61 4.53 14.16
CA GLY A 71 13.12 5.86 13.86
C GLY A 71 12.69 6.46 12.53
N PHE A 72 11.68 5.91 11.85
CA PHE A 72 11.15 6.44 10.59
C PHE A 72 9.77 7.05 10.76
N GLU A 73 9.52 8.15 10.05
CA GLU A 73 8.18 8.69 9.82
C GLU A 73 7.49 7.96 8.64
N PRO A 74 6.15 7.84 8.63
CA PRO A 74 5.42 7.31 7.48
C PRO A 74 5.78 8.06 6.18
N GLY A 75 6.24 7.32 5.19
CA GLY A 75 6.64 7.86 3.89
C GLY A 75 8.08 8.38 3.82
N GLU A 76 8.81 8.47 4.92
CA GLU A 76 10.18 9.03 4.93
C GLU A 76 11.14 8.27 4.03
N ALA A 77 11.05 6.94 4.00
CA ALA A 77 11.90 6.11 3.15
C ALA A 77 11.52 6.16 1.66
N VAL A 78 10.37 6.73 1.27
CA VAL A 78 9.91 6.70 -0.12
C VAL A 78 10.85 7.51 -1.01
N GLY A 79 11.34 6.87 -2.08
CA GLY A 79 12.34 7.43 -2.98
C GLY A 79 13.78 7.05 -2.63
N GLU A 80 14.02 6.47 -1.45
CA GLU A 80 15.33 5.93 -1.07
C GLU A 80 15.47 4.47 -1.53
N SER A 81 16.70 4.07 -1.84
CA SER A 81 17.04 2.68 -2.17
C SER A 81 17.14 1.85 -0.90
N VAL A 82 16.50 0.68 -0.88
CA VAL A 82 16.63 -0.30 0.20
C VAL A 82 18.06 -0.79 0.37
N PHE A 83 18.84 -0.82 -0.72
CA PHE A 83 20.23 -1.27 -0.72
C PHE A 83 21.17 -0.23 -0.14
N ASP A 84 20.86 1.05 -0.29
CA ASP A 84 21.62 2.14 0.31
C ASP A 84 21.22 2.31 1.79
N LEU A 85 19.91 2.33 2.08
CA LEU A 85 19.39 2.52 3.44
C LEU A 85 19.84 1.41 4.40
N TYR A 86 19.96 0.18 3.90
CA TYR A 86 20.38 -0.99 4.68
C TYR A 86 21.74 -1.55 4.23
N GLU A 87 22.63 -0.72 3.65
CA GLU A 87 23.95 -1.16 3.15
C GLU A 87 24.79 -1.93 4.20
N HIS A 88 24.58 -1.63 5.48
CA HIS A 88 25.28 -2.26 6.60
C HIS A 88 24.59 -3.52 7.14
N ARG A 89 23.51 -3.98 6.50
CA ARG A 89 22.68 -5.13 6.91
C ARG A 89 22.53 -6.14 5.77
N PRO A 90 23.58 -6.95 5.51
CA PRO A 90 23.59 -7.89 4.39
C PRO A 90 22.44 -8.90 4.43
N GLU A 91 21.95 -9.25 5.62
CA GLU A 91 20.81 -10.15 5.78
C GLU A 91 19.51 -9.57 5.21
N ILE A 92 19.27 -8.26 5.37
CA ILE A 92 18.10 -7.60 4.80
C ILE A 92 18.24 -7.50 3.28
N ILE A 93 19.44 -7.14 2.81
CA ILE A 93 19.75 -7.07 1.37
C ILE A 93 19.50 -8.41 0.70
N GLU A 94 19.99 -9.51 1.27
CA GLU A 94 19.80 -10.86 0.72
C GLU A 94 18.31 -11.22 0.59
N HIS A 95 17.49 -10.87 1.59
CA HIS A 95 16.05 -11.11 1.53
C HIS A 95 15.36 -10.29 0.44
N CYS A 96 15.79 -9.03 0.24
CA CYS A 96 15.29 -8.18 -0.82
C CYS A 96 15.68 -8.70 -2.20
N GLU A 97 16.94 -9.08 -2.41
CA GLU A 97 17.44 -9.64 -3.67
C GLU A 97 16.69 -10.93 -4.05
N ARG A 98 16.55 -11.87 -3.10
CA ARG A 98 15.80 -13.11 -3.33
C ARG A 98 14.33 -12.84 -3.69
N ALA A 99 13.73 -11.83 -3.06
CA ALA A 99 12.37 -11.43 -3.40
C ALA A 99 12.26 -10.80 -4.79
N LEU A 100 13.26 -10.02 -5.22
CA LEU A 100 13.35 -9.49 -6.58
C LEU A 100 13.61 -10.59 -7.62
N ASP A 101 14.33 -11.64 -7.25
CA ASP A 101 14.47 -12.88 -8.05
C ASP A 101 13.17 -13.71 -8.10
N GLY A 102 12.14 -13.28 -7.38
CA GLY A 102 10.81 -13.85 -7.43
C GLY A 102 10.51 -14.90 -6.37
N GLU A 103 11.37 -15.03 -5.35
CA GLU A 103 11.14 -15.90 -4.19
C GLU A 103 10.27 -15.21 -3.12
N ARG A 104 9.35 -15.95 -2.50
CA ARG A 104 8.66 -15.45 -1.29
C ARG A 104 9.54 -15.70 -0.09
N VAL A 105 9.95 -14.65 0.61
CA VAL A 105 10.83 -14.75 1.78
C VAL A 105 10.07 -14.40 3.05
N ASN A 106 10.26 -15.22 4.09
CA ASN A 106 9.85 -14.91 5.46
C ASN A 106 11.07 -15.04 6.36
N ALA A 107 11.35 -14.03 7.17
CA ALA A 107 12.56 -14.02 7.99
C ALA A 107 12.34 -13.23 9.29
N THR A 108 13.09 -13.62 10.32
CA THR A 108 13.27 -12.78 11.50
C THR A 108 14.40 -11.81 11.26
N VAL A 109 14.16 -10.51 11.40
CA VAL A 109 15.18 -9.47 11.25
C VAL A 109 15.25 -8.60 12.50
N GLU A 110 16.46 -8.14 12.84
CA GLU A 110 16.67 -7.19 13.92
C GLU A 110 16.97 -5.80 13.37
N ILE A 111 16.23 -4.80 13.87
CA ILE A 111 16.36 -3.41 13.44
C ILE A 111 16.34 -2.53 14.66
N ASP A 112 17.47 -1.87 14.93
CA ASP A 112 17.63 -0.89 16.02
C ASP A 112 17.20 -1.43 17.39
N GLY A 113 17.57 -2.69 17.67
CA GLY A 113 17.26 -3.38 18.93
C GLY A 113 15.83 -3.93 19.01
N ARG A 114 15.07 -3.91 17.91
CA ARG A 114 13.75 -4.53 17.79
C ARG A 114 13.81 -5.77 16.92
N THR A 115 13.03 -6.78 17.27
CA THR A 115 12.91 -8.02 16.49
C THR A 115 11.61 -8.00 15.71
N PHE A 116 11.70 -8.20 14.39
CA PHE A 116 10.56 -8.26 13.50
C PHE A 116 10.45 -9.62 12.82
N GLU A 117 9.24 -10.13 12.70
CA GLU A 117 8.91 -11.09 11.65
C GLU A 117 8.63 -10.30 10.36
N ALA A 118 9.34 -10.60 9.28
CA ALA A 118 9.28 -9.86 8.02
C ALA A 118 8.89 -10.78 6.86
N TRP A 119 7.97 -10.30 6.03
CA TRP A 119 7.50 -10.95 4.82
C TRP A 119 7.88 -10.12 3.60
N TYR A 120 8.43 -10.76 2.59
CA TYR A 120 8.79 -10.18 1.30
C TYR A 120 8.07 -10.96 0.20
N GLN A 121 7.15 -10.30 -0.49
CA GLN A 121 6.36 -10.91 -1.56
C GLN A 121 6.69 -10.23 -2.89
N PRO A 122 7.20 -10.98 -3.89
CA PRO A 122 7.41 -10.45 -5.23
C PRO A 122 6.09 -9.96 -5.82
N LEU A 123 6.07 -8.72 -6.27
CA LEU A 123 4.98 -8.17 -7.07
C LEU A 123 5.25 -8.50 -8.54
N ARG A 124 4.26 -9.09 -9.22
CA ARG A 124 4.40 -9.51 -10.61
C ARG A 124 3.38 -8.84 -11.52
N GLU A 125 3.85 -8.37 -12.67
CA GLU A 125 3.03 -7.92 -13.79
C GLU A 125 3.45 -8.71 -15.03
N ASP A 126 2.48 -9.29 -15.74
CA ASP A 126 2.71 -10.15 -16.91
C ASP A 126 3.75 -11.28 -16.73
N GLY A 127 3.94 -11.73 -15.48
CA GLY A 127 4.86 -12.81 -15.10
C GLY A 127 6.25 -12.34 -14.66
N GLU A 128 6.60 -11.07 -14.94
CA GLU A 128 7.86 -10.44 -14.55
C GLU A 128 7.75 -9.83 -13.15
N VAL A 129 8.84 -9.85 -12.38
CA VAL A 129 8.88 -9.21 -11.06
C VAL A 129 9.13 -7.72 -11.26
N VAL A 130 8.18 -6.88 -10.82
CA VAL A 130 8.25 -5.41 -10.95
C VAL A 130 8.58 -4.72 -9.62
N GLY A 131 8.77 -5.50 -8.56
CA GLY A 131 9.10 -5.00 -7.23
C GLY A 131 8.71 -6.01 -6.15
N VAL A 132 8.69 -5.53 -4.91
CA VAL A 132 8.37 -6.33 -3.72
C VAL A 132 7.40 -5.56 -2.86
N VAL A 133 6.41 -6.26 -2.32
CA VAL A 133 5.52 -5.76 -1.27
C VAL A 133 5.68 -6.63 -0.03
N GLY A 134 5.68 -6.01 1.14
CA GLY A 134 5.97 -6.70 2.37
C GLY A 134 5.38 -6.04 3.60
N HIS A 135 5.46 -6.77 4.69
CA HIS A 135 5.19 -6.22 6.00
C HIS A 135 6.17 -6.77 7.03
N LYS A 136 6.35 -6.03 8.12
CA LYS A 136 7.09 -6.44 9.30
C LYS A 136 6.16 -6.36 10.50
N TYR A 137 6.14 -7.36 11.36
CA TYR A 137 5.38 -7.35 12.61
C TYR A 137 6.36 -7.33 13.78
N ASP A 138 6.25 -6.35 14.68
CA ASP A 138 7.12 -6.24 15.85
C ASP A 138 6.78 -7.35 16.85
N VAL A 139 7.72 -8.28 17.03
CA VAL A 139 7.58 -9.41 17.96
C VAL A 139 8.47 -9.26 19.18
N THR A 140 9.09 -8.10 19.39
CA THR A 140 10.05 -7.86 20.47
C THR A 140 9.45 -8.21 21.83
N GLU A 141 8.19 -7.83 22.07
CA GLU A 141 7.49 -8.05 23.35
C GLU A 141 6.95 -9.48 23.52
N TYR A 142 6.88 -10.27 22.45
CA TYR A 142 6.26 -11.60 22.44
C TYR A 142 7.29 -12.75 22.48
N ARG A 143 8.59 -12.43 22.47
CA ARG A 143 9.69 -13.41 22.49
C ARG A 143 10.46 -13.47 23.83
N GLY A 144 9.89 -12.94 24.90
CA GLY A 144 10.45 -12.99 26.26
C GLY A 144 10.29 -14.35 26.95
#